data_AF-A0A128F5Q6-F1
#
_entry.id   AF-A0A128F5Q6-F1
#
_cell.length_a   1.000
_cell.length_b   1.000
_cell.length_c   1.000
_cell.angle_alpha   90.00
_cell.angle_beta   90.00
_cell.angle_gamma   90.00
#
_symmetry.space_group_name_H-M   'P 1'
#
loop_
_entity.id
_entity.type
_entity.pdbx_description
1 polymer ?
#
loop_
_entity_poly.entity_id
_entity_poly.type
_entity_poly.pdbx_seq_one_letter_code
_entity_poly.pdbx_strand_id
1 'polypeptide(L)'
;MAIELNPYEARVIGCLLEKEVTTPDLYPLTLNSLTTAANQKSNRDPVYALSEAEVLDAVESLKSKRLISDLEGFGSRVTKYQHRFCNTEFGSLQFSEQEKGIVCVMLLRGPQTPGELRTRTNRLCEFSDMSQVEAALSGLIEKGYVAQLPREPGKRESRYAHLFGTEAPAETVTPSFSAEPQESGLAERVEALEAEVAELKALVNQLLDNQD
;
A
#
# COMPACT_ATOMS: atom_id res chain seq x y z
N MET A 1 4.75 -12.25 4.72
CA MET A 1 3.77 -12.79 3.74
C MET A 1 3.22 -11.59 2.99
N ALA A 2 3.26 -11.60 1.66
CA ALA A 2 2.67 -10.51 0.87
C ALA A 2 1.15 -10.51 1.09
N ILE A 3 0.56 -9.34 1.29
CA ILE A 3 -0.89 -9.20 1.46
C ILE A 3 -1.50 -9.07 0.07
N GLU A 4 -2.36 -10.02 -0.27
CA GLU A 4 -3.07 -10.06 -1.54
C GLU A 4 -4.58 -9.98 -1.27
N LEU A 5 -5.17 -8.88 -1.71
CA LEU A 5 -6.60 -8.58 -1.57
C LEU A 5 -7.27 -8.66 -2.94
N ASN A 6 -8.39 -9.37 -3.00
CA ASN A 6 -9.33 -9.20 -4.11
C ASN A 6 -10.08 -7.85 -3.97
N PRO A 7 -10.80 -7.40 -5.00
CA PRO A 7 -11.48 -6.10 -4.97
C PRO A 7 -12.51 -5.93 -3.84
N TYR A 8 -13.18 -7.00 -3.42
CA TYR A 8 -14.18 -6.96 -2.34
C TYR A 8 -13.52 -6.93 -0.97
N GLU A 9 -12.43 -7.69 -0.80
CA GLU A 9 -11.60 -7.65 0.40
C GLU A 9 -10.97 -6.26 0.60
N ALA A 10 -10.41 -5.68 -0.46
CA ALA A 10 -9.86 -4.33 -0.44
C ALA A 10 -10.93 -3.29 -0.07
N ARG A 11 -12.15 -3.43 -0.63
CA ARG A 11 -13.30 -2.59 -0.27
C ARG A 11 -13.66 -2.71 1.21
N VAL A 12 -13.75 -3.93 1.74
CA VAL A 12 -14.10 -4.19 3.13
C VAL A 12 -13.06 -3.60 4.09
N ILE A 13 -11.76 -3.84 3.84
CA ILE A 13 -10.68 -3.25 4.64
C ILE A 13 -10.71 -1.72 4.57
N GLY A 14 -10.85 -1.15 3.38
CA GLY A 14 -10.96 0.30 3.20
C GLY A 14 -12.14 0.90 3.97
N CYS A 15 -13.29 0.20 4.02
CA CYS A 15 -14.44 0.65 4.80
C CYS A 15 -14.18 0.63 6.31
N LEU A 16 -13.53 -0.43 6.82
CA LEU A 16 -13.19 -0.51 8.24
C LEU A 16 -12.18 0.57 8.65
N LEU A 17 -11.13 0.79 7.83
CA LEU A 17 -10.15 1.86 8.05
C LEU A 17 -10.81 3.24 8.04
N GLU A 18 -11.72 3.49 7.08
CA GLU A 18 -12.43 4.77 6.99
C GLU A 18 -13.32 5.00 8.21
N LYS A 19 -14.10 3.99 8.63
CA LYS A 19 -15.08 4.15 9.71
C LYS A 19 -14.48 4.16 11.10
N GLU A 20 -13.32 3.53 11.30
CA GLU A 20 -12.56 3.66 12.54
C GLU A 20 -12.20 5.12 12.82
N VAL A 21 -11.82 5.88 11.79
CA VAL A 21 -11.41 7.28 11.94
C VAL A 21 -12.60 8.24 11.85
N THR A 22 -13.47 8.06 10.86
CA THR A 22 -14.54 9.04 10.57
C THR A 22 -15.78 8.88 11.45
N THR A 23 -15.99 7.70 12.02
CA THR A 23 -17.17 7.37 12.84
C THR A 23 -16.79 6.42 13.98
N PRO A 24 -15.89 6.82 14.90
CA PRO A 24 -15.36 5.96 15.96
C PRO A 24 -16.46 5.41 16.88
N ASP A 25 -17.53 6.19 17.13
CA ASP A 25 -18.68 5.77 17.94
C ASP A 25 -19.43 4.56 17.38
N LEU A 26 -19.32 4.33 16.07
CA LEU A 26 -19.95 3.21 15.37
C LEU A 26 -19.00 2.04 15.14
N TYR A 27 -17.70 2.23 15.37
CA TYR A 27 -16.68 1.20 15.19
C TYR A 27 -16.49 0.41 16.49
N PRO A 28 -16.33 -0.92 16.46
CA PRO A 28 -16.30 -1.83 15.31
C PRO A 28 -17.67 -2.03 14.63
N LEU A 29 -17.67 -2.34 13.33
CA LEU A 29 -18.89 -2.37 12.50
C LEU A 29 -19.60 -3.72 12.55
N THR A 30 -20.93 -3.72 12.52
CA THR A 30 -21.72 -4.93 12.25
C THR A 30 -21.69 -5.28 10.75
N LEU A 31 -22.11 -6.49 10.37
CA LEU A 31 -22.19 -6.90 8.96
C LEU A 31 -23.05 -5.93 8.12
N ASN A 32 -24.21 -5.52 8.64
CA ASN A 32 -25.10 -4.58 7.97
C ASN A 32 -24.45 -3.19 7.79
N SER A 33 -23.83 -2.65 8.84
CA SER A 33 -23.12 -1.37 8.75
C SER A 33 -21.95 -1.42 7.77
N LEU A 34 -21.23 -2.55 7.73
CA LEU A 34 -20.14 -2.77 6.78
C LEU A 34 -20.65 -2.88 5.33
N THR A 35 -21.75 -3.59 5.11
CA THR A 35 -22.40 -3.70 3.79
C THR A 35 -22.87 -2.33 3.30
N THR A 36 -23.49 -1.54 4.18
CA THR A 36 -23.88 -0.17 3.88
C THR A 36 -22.67 0.70 3.54
N ALA A 37 -21.55 0.54 4.25
CA ALA A 37 -20.31 1.26 3.98
C ALA A 37 -19.66 0.84 2.64
N ALA A 38 -19.70 -0.44 2.28
CA ALA A 38 -19.14 -0.97 1.04
C ALA A 38 -19.86 -0.44 -0.20
N ASN A 39 -21.17 -0.20 -0.08
CA ASN A 39 -22.08 0.23 -1.15
C ASN A 39 -22.36 1.74 -1.16
N GLN A 40 -21.60 2.56 -0.43
CA GLN A 40 -21.78 4.02 -0.45
C GLN A 40 -21.59 4.57 -1.88
N LYS A 41 -22.46 5.50 -2.30
CA LYS A 41 -22.36 6.15 -3.61
C LYS A 41 -21.26 7.20 -3.66
N SER A 42 -20.93 7.79 -2.51
CA SER A 42 -19.83 8.73 -2.37
C SER A 42 -18.59 8.00 -1.86
N ASN A 43 -17.44 8.53 -2.23
CA ASN A 43 -16.15 8.04 -1.76
C ASN A 43 -15.84 6.58 -2.11
N ARG A 44 -16.46 6.05 -3.17
CA ARG A 44 -16.21 4.72 -3.71
C ARG A 44 -15.99 4.83 -5.22
N ASP A 45 -14.98 4.13 -5.71
CA ASP A 45 -14.76 3.91 -7.12
C ASP A 45 -14.13 2.52 -7.32
N PRO A 46 -14.82 1.56 -7.97
CA PRO A 46 -16.18 1.65 -8.49
C PRO A 46 -17.24 1.64 -7.38
N VAL A 47 -18.44 2.14 -7.68
CA VAL A 47 -19.60 1.95 -6.80
C VAL A 47 -20.09 0.51 -6.95
N TYR A 48 -20.17 -0.23 -5.84
CA TYR A 48 -20.70 -1.59 -5.82
C TYR A 48 -22.14 -1.63 -5.32
N ALA A 49 -22.79 -2.78 -5.55
CA ALA A 49 -24.06 -3.17 -4.96
C ALA A 49 -23.93 -4.59 -4.38
N LEU A 50 -23.01 -4.78 -3.44
CA LEU A 50 -22.74 -6.07 -2.81
C LEU A 50 -23.92 -6.47 -1.90
N SER A 51 -24.30 -7.73 -1.97
CA SER A 51 -25.17 -8.37 -0.99
C SER A 51 -24.46 -8.57 0.35
N GLU A 52 -25.23 -8.75 1.43
CA GLU A 52 -24.64 -9.08 2.74
C GLU A 52 -23.85 -10.39 2.70
N ALA A 53 -24.27 -11.36 1.88
CA ALA A 53 -23.56 -12.63 1.69
C ALA A 53 -22.17 -12.42 1.08
N GLU A 54 -22.06 -11.63 0.01
CA GLU A 54 -20.76 -11.32 -0.61
C GLU A 54 -19.81 -10.56 0.34
N VAL A 55 -20.36 -9.67 1.16
CA VAL A 55 -19.58 -8.97 2.20
C VAL A 55 -19.14 -9.93 3.29
N LEU A 56 -20.02 -10.85 3.71
CA LEU A 56 -19.68 -11.87 4.70
C LEU A 56 -18.58 -12.81 4.19
N ASP A 57 -18.68 -13.27 2.94
CA ASP A 57 -17.64 -14.11 2.32
C ASP A 57 -16.28 -13.40 2.28
N ALA A 58 -16.26 -12.10 1.93
CA ALA A 58 -15.05 -11.29 1.98
C ALA A 58 -14.51 -11.14 3.42
N VAL A 59 -15.38 -10.96 4.42
CA VAL A 59 -14.98 -10.88 5.82
C VAL A 59 -14.39 -12.20 6.32
N GLU A 60 -15.01 -13.33 6.01
CA GLU A 60 -14.51 -14.65 6.42
C GLU A 60 -13.17 -14.97 5.74
N SER A 61 -13.01 -14.61 4.46
CA SER A 61 -11.71 -14.68 3.77
C SER A 61 -10.66 -13.82 4.48
N LEU A 62 -10.98 -12.57 4.84
CA LEU A 62 -10.07 -11.68 5.56
C LEU A 62 -9.75 -12.16 6.99
N LYS A 63 -10.69 -12.81 7.69
CA LYS A 63 -10.47 -13.46 8.98
C LYS A 63 -9.46 -14.61 8.84
N SER A 64 -9.59 -15.43 7.80
CA SER A 64 -8.63 -16.50 7.50
C SER A 64 -7.21 -15.96 7.27
N LYS A 65 -7.10 -14.79 6.63
CA LYS A 65 -5.85 -14.02 6.42
C LYS A 65 -5.38 -13.25 7.65
N ARG A 66 -6.13 -13.30 8.76
CA ARG A 66 -5.89 -12.55 10.02
C ARG A 66 -5.86 -11.03 9.85
N LEU A 67 -6.52 -10.51 8.82
CA LEU A 67 -6.62 -9.08 8.50
C LEU A 67 -7.87 -8.44 9.12
N ILE A 68 -8.81 -9.24 9.62
CA ILE A 68 -9.98 -8.83 10.40
C ILE A 68 -10.09 -9.74 11.63
N SER A 69 -10.63 -9.20 12.72
CA SER A 69 -11.14 -10.00 13.83
C SER A 69 -12.58 -9.63 14.14
N ASP A 70 -13.34 -10.62 14.55
CA ASP A 70 -14.63 -10.45 15.20
C ASP A 70 -14.47 -10.11 16.69
N LEU A 71 -15.38 -9.29 17.16
CA LEU A 71 -15.57 -8.97 18.57
C LEU A 71 -16.96 -9.42 18.97
N GLU A 72 -17.00 -10.52 19.71
CA GLU A 72 -18.20 -10.97 20.40
C GLU A 72 -18.26 -10.26 21.75
N GLY A 73 -19.14 -9.27 21.86
CA GLY A 73 -19.37 -8.60 23.14
C GLY A 73 -20.07 -9.55 24.11
N PHE A 74 -19.58 -9.64 25.35
CA PHE A 74 -20.27 -10.38 26.42
C PHE A 74 -21.71 -9.85 26.55
N GLY A 75 -22.70 -10.65 26.12
CA GLY A 75 -24.13 -10.31 26.16
C GLY A 75 -24.73 -9.66 24.90
N SER A 76 -23.92 -9.31 23.89
CA SER A 76 -24.42 -8.84 22.59
C SER A 76 -24.49 -9.98 21.58
N ARG A 77 -25.66 -10.20 20.98
CA ARG A 77 -25.86 -11.26 19.97
C ARG A 77 -25.33 -10.90 18.58
N VAL A 78 -24.88 -9.66 18.38
CA VAL A 78 -24.48 -9.16 17.06
C VAL A 78 -22.96 -9.09 16.99
N THR A 79 -22.38 -9.89 16.11
CA THR A 79 -20.94 -9.88 15.80
C THR A 79 -20.55 -8.54 15.18
N LYS A 80 -19.48 -7.95 15.72
CA LYS A 80 -18.85 -6.75 15.15
C LYS A 80 -17.47 -7.09 14.62
N TYR A 81 -17.02 -6.38 13.59
CA TYR A 81 -15.77 -6.62 12.90
C TYR A 81 -14.85 -5.41 13.05
N GLN A 82 -13.60 -5.68 13.38
CA GLN A 82 -12.51 -4.71 13.42
C GLN A 82 -11.41 -5.13 12.44
N HIS A 83 -10.76 -4.18 11.78
CA HIS A 83 -9.58 -4.48 10.97
C HIS A 83 -8.40 -4.81 11.89
N ARG A 84 -7.51 -5.65 11.37
CA ARG A 84 -6.17 -5.93 11.89
C ARG A 84 -5.11 -5.66 10.82
N PHE A 85 -5.47 -4.86 9.82
CA PHE A 85 -4.68 -4.65 8.61
C PHE A 85 -3.39 -3.90 8.90
N CYS A 86 -3.46 -2.82 9.67
CA CYS A 86 -2.31 -2.00 10.04
C CYS A 86 -2.36 -1.55 11.50
N ASN A 87 -1.22 -1.12 12.03
CA ASN A 87 -1.08 -0.51 13.36
C ASN A 87 -1.57 -1.43 14.49
N THR A 88 -1.39 -2.75 14.32
CA THR A 88 -1.63 -3.73 15.38
C THR A 88 -0.34 -4.03 16.13
N GLU A 89 -0.44 -4.47 17.39
CA GLU A 89 0.72 -4.71 18.27
C GLU A 89 1.78 -5.66 17.68
N PHE A 90 1.35 -6.62 16.87
CA PHE A 90 2.22 -7.64 16.26
C PHE A 90 2.21 -7.58 14.72
N GLY A 91 1.64 -6.52 14.14
CA GLY A 91 1.52 -6.36 12.70
C GLY A 91 2.80 -5.80 12.07
N SER A 92 3.17 -6.31 10.90
CA SER A 92 4.29 -5.78 10.11
C SER A 92 3.96 -4.44 9.43
N LEU A 93 2.67 -4.17 9.19
CA LEU A 93 2.19 -2.91 8.62
C LEU A 93 2.06 -1.86 9.73
N GLN A 94 3.00 -0.93 9.77
CA GLN A 94 2.95 0.25 10.63
C GLN A 94 2.92 1.52 9.75
N PHE A 95 1.83 2.25 9.86
CA PHE A 95 1.53 3.46 9.10
C PHE A 95 1.37 4.65 10.03
N SER A 96 1.93 5.79 9.62
CA SER A 96 1.51 7.08 10.17
C SER A 96 0.04 7.35 9.83
N GLU A 97 -0.54 8.36 10.47
CA GLU A 97 -1.92 8.78 10.18
C GLU A 97 -2.11 9.16 8.71
N GLN A 98 -1.13 9.88 8.14
CA GLN A 98 -1.10 10.27 6.73
C GLN A 98 -0.98 9.08 5.79
N GLU A 99 -0.07 8.14 6.08
CA GLU A 99 0.12 6.92 5.29
C GLU A 99 -1.15 6.07 5.29
N LYS A 100 -1.75 5.87 6.47
CA LYS A 100 -3.02 5.14 6.63
C LYS A 100 -4.15 5.82 5.87
N GLY A 101 -4.24 7.15 5.94
CA GLY A 101 -5.20 7.94 5.18
C GLY A 101 -5.08 7.72 3.68
N ILE A 102 -3.87 7.83 3.13
CA ILE A 102 -3.58 7.59 1.71
C ILE A 102 -4.00 6.18 1.28
N VAL A 103 -3.55 5.15 2.02
CA VAL A 103 -3.87 3.75 1.73
C VAL A 103 -5.38 3.50 1.78
N CYS A 104 -6.07 4.04 2.79
CA CYS A 104 -7.52 3.93 2.91
C CYS A 104 -8.24 4.50 1.67
N VAL A 105 -7.87 5.69 1.19
CA VAL A 105 -8.52 6.27 0.02
C VAL A 105 -8.19 5.48 -1.25
N MET A 106 -6.95 5.00 -1.42
CA MET A 106 -6.58 4.17 -2.57
C MET A 106 -7.35 2.84 -2.60
N LEU A 107 -7.54 2.17 -1.46
CA LEU A 107 -8.35 0.94 -1.38
C LEU A 107 -9.82 1.17 -1.76
N LEU A 108 -10.34 2.38 -1.51
CA LEU A 108 -11.74 2.72 -1.77
C LEU A 108 -11.99 3.30 -3.16
N ARG A 109 -10.97 3.89 -3.79
CA ARG A 109 -11.11 4.67 -5.04
C ARG A 109 -10.06 4.36 -6.12
N GLY A 110 -9.19 3.40 -5.90
CA GLY A 110 -8.12 3.06 -6.83
C GLY A 110 -7.04 4.14 -6.95
N PRO A 111 -6.34 4.21 -8.11
CA PRO A 111 -5.19 5.10 -8.28
C PRO A 111 -5.54 6.59 -8.23
N GLN A 112 -4.72 7.41 -7.58
CA GLN A 112 -5.01 8.83 -7.38
C GLN A 112 -3.78 9.72 -7.53
N THR A 113 -3.99 10.99 -7.88
CA THR A 113 -2.91 11.99 -7.87
C THR A 113 -2.68 12.55 -6.46
N PRO A 114 -1.50 13.13 -6.16
CA PRO A 114 -1.25 13.77 -4.87
C PRO A 114 -2.29 14.85 -4.51
N GLY A 115 -2.74 15.65 -5.48
CA GLY A 115 -3.78 16.66 -5.26
C GLY A 115 -5.15 16.09 -4.90
N GLU A 116 -5.53 14.96 -5.51
CA GLU A 116 -6.75 14.24 -5.16
C GLU A 116 -6.66 13.64 -3.76
N LEU A 117 -5.51 13.02 -3.43
CA LEU A 117 -5.25 12.42 -2.12
C LEU A 117 -5.40 13.46 -1.02
N ARG A 118 -4.71 14.60 -1.12
CA ARG A 118 -4.80 15.69 -0.14
C ARG A 118 -6.25 16.06 0.16
N THR A 119 -7.06 16.21 -0.87
CA THR A 119 -8.46 16.64 -0.72
C THR A 119 -9.35 15.53 -0.16
N ARG A 120 -9.14 14.29 -0.59
CA ARG A 120 -10.02 13.15 -0.26
C ARG A 120 -9.67 12.51 1.08
N THR A 121 -8.49 12.77 1.64
CA THR A 121 -8.09 12.34 2.99
C THR A 121 -8.48 13.31 4.10
N ASN A 122 -9.05 14.49 3.80
CA ASN A 122 -9.34 15.54 4.81
C ASN A 122 -10.14 15.10 6.05
N ARG A 123 -10.95 14.03 5.93
CA ARG A 123 -11.71 13.46 7.06
C ARG A 123 -10.98 12.33 7.79
N LEU A 124 -9.85 11.87 7.25
CA LEU A 124 -9.04 10.76 7.75
C LEU A 124 -7.76 11.25 8.41
N CYS A 125 -7.14 12.30 7.86
CA CYS A 125 -5.90 12.87 8.37
C CYS A 125 -5.71 14.28 7.83
N GLU A 126 -4.87 15.06 8.50
CA GLU A 126 -4.49 16.40 8.05
C GLU A 126 -3.14 16.41 7.32
N PHE A 127 -3.10 17.17 6.21
CA PHE A 127 -1.89 17.50 5.47
C PHE A 127 -1.68 19.01 5.43
N SER A 128 -0.54 19.50 5.92
CA SER A 128 -0.21 20.94 5.92
C SER A 128 -0.12 21.50 4.50
N ASP A 129 0.56 20.77 3.62
CA ASP A 129 0.87 21.18 2.26
C ASP A 129 1.04 19.95 1.35
N MET A 130 1.36 20.20 0.08
CA MET A 130 1.56 19.14 -0.91
C MET A 130 2.83 18.32 -0.65
N SER A 131 3.87 18.92 -0.09
CA SER A 131 5.15 18.24 0.15
C SER A 131 5.00 17.13 1.18
N GLN A 132 4.11 17.29 2.17
CA GLN A 132 3.81 16.24 3.13
C GLN A 132 3.11 15.03 2.49
N VAL A 133 2.24 15.26 1.49
CA VAL A 133 1.59 14.17 0.74
C VAL A 133 2.63 13.41 -0.08
N GLU A 134 3.52 14.12 -0.76
CA GLU A 134 4.61 13.53 -1.55
C GLU A 134 5.58 12.75 -0.65
N ALA A 135 5.96 13.29 0.52
CA ALA A 135 6.81 12.60 1.48
C ALA A 135 6.16 11.30 2.01
N ALA A 136 4.87 11.33 2.33
CA ALA A 136 4.13 10.14 2.75
C ALA A 136 4.03 9.09 1.63
N LEU A 137 3.83 9.53 0.38
CA LEU A 137 3.86 8.63 -0.79
C LEU A 137 5.24 8.01 -1.00
N SER A 138 6.32 8.79 -0.90
CA SER A 138 7.69 8.28 -1.00
C SER A 138 7.98 7.23 0.07
N GLY A 139 7.60 7.47 1.32
CA GLY A 139 7.74 6.49 2.40
C GLY A 139 6.95 5.20 2.14
N LEU A 140 5.73 5.30 1.58
CA LEU A 140 4.94 4.13 1.18
C LEU A 140 5.55 3.37 0.00
N ILE A 141 6.21 4.05 -0.93
CA ILE A 141 6.91 3.44 -2.07
C ILE A 141 8.17 2.71 -1.60
N GLU A 142 8.98 3.32 -0.75
CA GLU A 142 10.17 2.70 -0.17
C GLU A 142 9.83 1.42 0.61
N LYS A 143 8.69 1.41 1.30
CA LYS A 143 8.16 0.22 1.99
C LYS A 143 7.52 -0.81 1.05
N GLY A 144 7.32 -0.50 -0.22
CA GLY A 144 6.72 -1.40 -1.22
C GLY A 144 5.20 -1.55 -1.11
N TYR A 145 4.49 -0.55 -0.58
CA TYR A 145 3.03 -0.58 -0.42
C TYR A 145 2.27 0.23 -1.47
N VAL A 146 2.95 1.16 -2.13
CA VAL A 146 2.40 2.01 -3.18
C VAL A 146 3.39 2.06 -4.34
N ALA A 147 2.90 2.19 -5.56
CA ALA A 147 3.70 2.45 -6.74
C ALA A 147 3.21 3.69 -7.48
N GLN A 148 4.14 4.42 -8.09
CA GLN A 148 3.81 5.47 -9.05
C GLN A 148 3.50 4.83 -10.41
N LEU A 149 2.41 5.27 -11.04
CA LEU A 149 2.01 4.84 -12.38
C LEU A 149 2.57 5.79 -13.45
N PRO A 150 2.74 5.30 -14.70
CA PRO A 150 3.09 6.10 -15.84
C PRO A 150 2.13 7.27 -15.99
N ARG A 151 2.68 8.43 -16.37
CA ARG A 151 1.85 9.59 -16.64
C ARG A 151 0.98 9.33 -17.86
N GLU A 152 -0.32 9.54 -17.70
CA GLU A 152 -1.23 9.54 -18.83
C GLU A 152 -0.84 10.67 -19.82
N PRO A 153 -0.89 10.43 -21.13
CA PRO A 153 -0.57 11.44 -22.13
C PRO A 153 -1.35 12.75 -21.91
N GLY A 154 -0.64 13.87 -21.76
CA GLY A 154 -1.24 15.20 -21.55
C GLY A 154 -1.58 15.55 -20.09
N LYS A 155 -1.34 14.65 -19.12
CA LYS A 155 -1.46 14.96 -17.69
C LYS A 155 -0.10 15.38 -17.10
N ARG A 156 -0.13 16.41 -16.24
CA ARG A 156 1.06 16.92 -15.55
C ARG A 156 1.46 16.09 -14.33
N GLU A 157 0.48 15.47 -13.68
CA GLU A 157 0.67 14.70 -12.44
C GLU A 157 0.59 13.20 -12.71
N SER A 158 1.45 12.43 -12.05
CA SER A 158 1.38 10.97 -12.03
C SER A 158 0.32 10.50 -11.03
N ARG A 159 -0.28 9.33 -11.28
CA ARG A 159 -1.16 8.66 -10.32
C ARG A 159 -0.37 7.63 -9.52
N TYR A 160 -0.87 7.32 -8.33
CA TYR A 160 -0.27 6.35 -7.43
C TYR A 160 -1.30 5.27 -7.09
N ALA A 161 -0.87 4.01 -7.07
CA ALA A 161 -1.71 2.85 -6.80
C ALA A 161 -1.16 2.05 -5.63
N HIS A 162 -2.04 1.46 -4.81
CA HIS A 162 -1.62 0.54 -3.76
C HIS A 162 -1.17 -0.80 -4.34
N LEU A 163 -0.31 -1.52 -3.62
CA LEU A 163 0.24 -2.82 -4.01
C LEU A 163 -0.35 -4.00 -3.22
N PHE A 164 -1.41 -3.77 -2.45
CA PHE A 164 -2.14 -4.83 -1.72
C PHE A 164 -3.12 -5.64 -2.59
N GLY A 165 -3.22 -5.34 -3.89
CA GLY A 165 -4.14 -6.04 -4.80
C GLY A 165 -3.55 -7.37 -5.28
N THR A 166 -4.44 -8.31 -5.62
CA THR A 166 -4.09 -9.56 -6.32
C THR A 166 -3.56 -9.30 -7.74
N GLU A 167 -3.98 -8.19 -8.36
CA GLU A 167 -3.46 -7.74 -9.65
C GLU A 167 -2.45 -6.60 -9.41
N ALA A 168 -1.21 -6.80 -9.87
CA ALA A 168 -0.21 -5.74 -9.88
C ALA A 168 -0.66 -4.63 -10.86
N PRO A 169 -0.50 -3.34 -10.52
CA PRO A 169 -0.82 -2.27 -11.45
C PRO A 169 -0.03 -2.42 -12.75
N ALA A 170 -0.70 -2.25 -13.89
CA ALA A 170 -0.06 -2.31 -15.21
C ALA A 170 1.03 -1.24 -15.30
N GLU A 171 2.29 -1.71 -15.39
CA GLU A 171 3.53 -0.93 -15.49
C GLU A 171 3.71 0.07 -14.35
N THR A 172 4.51 -0.26 -13.33
CA THR A 172 4.90 0.70 -12.28
C THR A 172 6.14 1.47 -12.71
N VAL A 173 6.13 2.79 -12.59
CA VAL A 173 7.35 3.60 -12.70
C VAL A 173 8.00 3.62 -11.32
N THR A 174 9.21 3.11 -11.19
CA THR A 174 10.04 3.36 -10.01
C THR A 174 10.35 4.87 -9.95
N PRO A 175 9.86 5.62 -8.96
CA PRO A 175 10.14 7.05 -8.90
C PRO A 175 11.61 7.26 -8.55
N SER A 176 12.40 7.66 -9.53
CA SER A 176 13.75 8.18 -9.30
C SER A 176 13.65 9.63 -8.81
N PHE A 177 13.58 9.83 -7.50
CA PHE A 177 13.76 11.17 -6.91
C PHE A 177 15.27 11.50 -6.85
N SER A 178 15.75 12.17 -7.90
CA SER A 178 16.95 13.02 -7.97
C SER A 178 18.29 12.49 -7.40
N ALA A 179 19.13 11.93 -8.27
CA ALA A 179 20.56 12.29 -8.38
C ALA A 179 21.17 11.69 -9.66
N GLU A 180 21.34 12.53 -10.70
CA GLU A 180 22.15 12.30 -11.92
C GLU A 180 21.87 11.05 -12.79
N PRO A 181 22.15 11.10 -14.11
CA PRO A 181 22.11 9.91 -14.95
C PRO A 181 23.33 9.02 -14.64
N GLN A 182 23.21 8.11 -13.65
CA GLN A 182 24.26 7.10 -13.35
C GLN A 182 24.19 5.84 -14.23
N GLU A 183 23.43 5.84 -15.32
CA GLU A 183 23.52 4.74 -16.31
C GLU A 183 24.81 4.81 -17.15
N SER A 184 25.44 5.99 -17.29
CA SER A 184 26.66 6.13 -18.10
C SER A 184 27.95 5.72 -17.38
N GLY A 185 27.93 5.53 -16.06
CA GLY A 185 29.12 5.18 -15.27
C GLY A 185 29.17 3.73 -14.80
N LEU A 186 28.07 2.98 -14.93
CA LEU A 186 28.01 1.58 -14.48
C LEU A 186 28.87 0.68 -15.36
N ALA A 187 28.83 0.85 -16.68
CA ALA A 187 29.66 0.07 -17.61
C ALA A 187 31.16 0.32 -17.38
N GLU A 188 31.58 1.58 -17.25
CA GLU A 188 32.97 1.95 -16.97
C GLU A 188 33.45 1.43 -15.61
N ARG A 189 32.57 1.44 -14.59
CA ARG A 189 32.89 0.95 -13.25
C ARG A 189 32.95 -0.58 -13.20
N VAL A 190 32.11 -1.27 -13.96
CA VAL A 190 32.20 -2.73 -14.14
C VAL A 190 33.50 -3.11 -14.85
N GLU A 191 33.86 -2.40 -15.92
CA GLU A 191 35.10 -2.66 -16.67
C GLU A 191 36.35 -2.41 -15.82
N ALA A 192 36.36 -1.34 -15.01
CA ALA A 192 37.44 -1.05 -14.07
C ALA A 192 37.56 -2.13 -12.97
N LEU A 193 36.43 -2.59 -12.42
CA LEU A 193 36.42 -3.64 -11.40
C LEU A 193 36.81 -5.01 -11.97
N GLU A 194 36.43 -5.32 -13.22
CA GLU A 194 36.85 -6.55 -13.90
C GLU A 194 38.36 -6.58 -14.14
N ALA A 195 38.96 -5.45 -14.52
CA ALA A 195 40.40 -5.31 -14.66
C ALA A 195 41.14 -5.51 -13.33
N GLU A 196 40.66 -4.88 -12.25
CA GLU A 196 41.24 -5.04 -10.91
C GLU A 196 41.12 -6.48 -10.39
N VAL A 197 39.98 -7.16 -10.65
CA VAL A 197 39.80 -8.57 -10.33
C VAL A 197 40.74 -9.47 -11.13
N ALA A 198 41.00 -9.16 -12.40
CA ALA A 198 41.94 -9.90 -13.23
C ALA A 198 43.38 -9.76 -12.73
N GLU A 199 43.78 -8.55 -12.34
CA GLU A 199 45.11 -8.27 -11.78
C GLU A 199 45.31 -8.97 -10.42
N LEU A 200 44.32 -8.88 -9.53
CA LEU A 200 44.35 -9.57 -8.24
C LEU A 200 44.40 -11.09 -8.40
N LYS A 201 43.66 -11.67 -9.36
CA LYS A 201 43.74 -13.10 -9.66
C LYS A 201 45.12 -13.51 -10.18
N ALA A 202 45.75 -12.70 -11.03
CA ALA A 202 47.10 -12.97 -11.51
C ALA A 202 48.13 -12.93 -10.38
N LEU A 203 48.02 -11.96 -9.47
CA LEU A 203 48.88 -11.85 -8.30
C LEU A 203 48.69 -13.02 -7.32
N VAL A 204 47.44 -13.43 -7.08
CA VAL A 204 47.13 -14.60 -6.23
C VAL A 204 47.71 -15.87 -6.85
N ASN A 205 47.57 -16.08 -8.16
CA ASN A 205 48.15 -17.24 -8.82
C ASN A 205 49.70 -17.23 -8.76
N GLN A 206 50.34 -16.07 -8.94
CA GLN A 206 51.79 -15.95 -8.76
C GLN A 206 52.25 -16.23 -7.33
N LEU A 207 51.46 -15.86 -6.31
CA LEU A 207 51.79 -16.16 -4.92
C LEU A 207 51.58 -17.63 -4.58
N LEU A 208 50.58 -18.28 -5.18
CA LEU A 208 50.33 -19.71 -5.04
C LEU A 208 51.42 -20.55 -5.75
N ASP A 209 51.88 -20.13 -6.93
CA ASP A 209 52.95 -20.81 -7.69
C ASP A 209 54.34 -20.67 -7.04
N ASN A 210 54.53 -19.70 -6.14
CA ASN A 210 55.79 -19.50 -5.38
C ASN A 210 55.77 -20.21 -4.00
N GLN A 211 54.74 -21.01 -3.70
CA GLN A 211 54.63 -21.78 -2.45
C GLN A 211 54.83 -23.30 -2.60
N ASP A 212 55.14 -23.78 -3.81
CA ASP A 212 55.70 -25.11 -4.09
C ASP A 212 57.24 -25.06 -4.27
#